data_AF-T1B842-F1
#
_entry.id   AF-T1B842-F1
#
_cell.length_a   1.000
_cell.length_b   1.000
_cell.length_c   1.000
_cell.angle_alpha   90.00
_cell.angle_beta   90.00
_cell.angle_gamma   90.00
#
_symmetry.space_group_name_H-M   'P 1'
#
loop_
_entity.id
_entity.type
_entity.pdbx_description
1 polymer ?
#
loop_
_entity_poly.entity_id
_entity_poly.type
_entity_poly.pdbx_seq_one_letter_code
_entity_poly.pdbx_strand_id
1 'polypeptide(L)'
;MAQRAVGSISDENFQWAEGPMPVLREGEYLARNLWFSFGPTQLFMLGRTEPSTADSGAIPIGEVMRGEALSRIVESRHPDFRPGELVIGQMGWEDYSVSNGAGFAPAYRAPDGVPP
;
A
#
# COMPACT_ATOMS: atom_id res chain seq x y z
N MET A 1 4.80 11.20 0.99
CA MET A 1 5.03 11.71 2.36
C MET A 1 5.88 12.96 2.25
N ALA A 2 5.48 14.07 2.88
CA ALA A 2 6.13 15.37 2.69
C ALA A 2 7.18 15.67 3.76
N GLN A 3 6.85 15.42 5.03
CA GLN A 3 7.78 15.61 6.15
C GLN A 3 7.43 14.70 7.34
N ARG A 4 8.40 14.50 8.23
CA ARG A 4 8.25 13.69 9.44
C ARG A 4 7.22 14.29 10.38
N ALA A 5 6.43 13.43 11.02
CA ALA A 5 5.55 13.84 12.10
C ALA A 5 6.37 14.04 13.38
N VAL A 6 6.29 15.23 13.97
CA VAL A 6 6.86 15.53 15.29
C VAL A 6 5.71 15.83 16.24
N GLY A 7 5.37 14.88 17.10
CA GLY A 7 4.18 14.96 17.94
C GLY A 7 2.93 14.48 17.20
N SER A 8 1.94 15.36 17.03
CA SER A 8 0.68 15.00 16.34
C SER A 8 0.86 14.98 14.83
N ILE A 9 0.09 14.13 14.15
CA ILE A 9 0.00 14.16 12.68
C ILE A 9 -0.81 15.37 12.25
N SER A 10 -0.32 16.05 11.21
CA SER A 10 -1.02 17.12 10.52
C SER A 10 -0.98 16.91 9.00
N ASP A 11 -1.77 17.69 8.29
CA ASP A 11 -1.83 17.65 6.82
C ASP A 11 -0.47 17.93 6.17
N GLU A 12 0.39 18.72 6.83
CA GLU A 12 1.74 19.04 6.37
C GLU A 12 2.64 17.79 6.24
N ASN A 13 2.32 16.70 6.94
CA ASN A 13 3.06 15.44 6.82
C ASN A 13 2.84 14.74 5.47
N PHE A 14 1.80 15.13 4.74
CA PHE A 14 1.41 14.52 3.49
C PHE A 14 1.44 15.54 2.36
N GLN A 15 1.63 15.02 1.16
CA GLN A 15 1.46 15.76 -0.07
C GLN A 15 0.67 14.86 -1.00
N TRP A 16 -0.39 15.42 -1.57
CA TRP A 16 -1.14 14.77 -2.64
C TRP A 16 -0.43 15.02 -3.96
N ALA A 17 -0.36 14.00 -4.81
CA ALA A 17 0.26 14.06 -6.12
C ALA A 17 -0.45 13.11 -7.09
N GLU A 18 -0.35 13.44 -8.38
CA GLU A 18 -0.76 12.56 -9.48
C GLU A 18 0.47 12.10 -10.25
N GLY A 19 0.38 10.91 -10.83
CA GLY A 19 1.45 10.32 -11.62
C GLY A 19 0.91 9.42 -12.72
N PRO A 20 1.77 8.98 -13.65
CA PRO A 20 1.38 8.01 -14.65
C PRO A 20 1.01 6.67 -13.99
N MET A 21 0.16 5.90 -14.65
CA MET A 21 -0.11 4.53 -14.24
C MET A 21 1.18 3.70 -14.22
N PRO A 22 1.41 2.89 -13.18
CA PRO A 22 2.60 2.06 -13.10
C PRO A 22 2.56 0.93 -14.13
N VAL A 23 3.74 0.49 -14.57
CA VAL A 23 3.90 -0.58 -15.57
C VAL A 23 4.26 -1.89 -14.87
N LEU A 24 3.53 -2.96 -15.18
CA LEU A 24 3.76 -4.28 -14.59
C LEU A 24 4.97 -5.01 -15.18
N ARG A 25 5.73 -5.65 -14.28
CA ARG A 25 6.76 -6.65 -14.62
C ARG A 25 6.22 -8.06 -14.48
N GLU A 26 6.99 -9.04 -14.93
CA GLU A 26 6.68 -10.46 -14.73
C GLU A 26 6.59 -10.79 -13.23
N GLY A 27 5.58 -11.53 -12.82
CA GLY A 27 5.35 -11.85 -11.41
C GLY A 27 4.75 -10.69 -10.59
N GLU A 28 4.20 -9.66 -11.24
CA GLU A 28 3.49 -8.56 -10.56
C GLU A 28 2.04 -8.49 -11.03
N TYR A 29 1.18 -7.89 -10.19
CA TYR A 29 -0.18 -7.50 -10.53
C TYR A 29 -0.44 -6.04 -10.15
N LEU A 30 -1.38 -5.43 -10.86
CA LEU A 30 -1.86 -4.07 -10.63
C LEU A 30 -3.22 -4.17 -9.97
N ALA A 31 -3.38 -3.53 -8.80
CA ALA A 31 -4.64 -3.50 -8.08
C ALA A 31 -5.11 -2.07 -7.88
N ARG A 32 -6.42 -1.85 -8.05
CA ARG A 32 -7.10 -0.63 -7.62
C ARG A 32 -7.44 -0.75 -6.15
N ASN A 33 -6.95 0.18 -5.33
CA ASN A 33 -7.24 0.22 -3.92
C ASN A 33 -8.67 0.73 -3.69
N LEU A 34 -9.44 0.04 -2.85
CA LEU A 34 -10.85 0.36 -2.58
C LEU A 34 -11.04 0.89 -1.16
N TRP A 35 -10.41 0.22 -0.19
CA TRP A 35 -10.49 0.55 1.22
C TRP A 35 -9.13 0.39 1.88
N PHE A 36 -8.80 1.32 2.78
CA PHE A 36 -7.57 1.27 3.55
C PHE A 36 -7.84 0.96 5.02
N SER A 37 -6.97 0.14 5.59
CA SER A 37 -6.88 -0.05 7.03
C SER A 37 -6.02 1.07 7.63
N PHE A 38 -6.49 1.63 8.74
CA PHE A 38 -5.77 2.65 9.52
C PHE A 38 -5.55 2.13 10.93
N GLY A 39 -4.32 2.25 11.42
CA GLY A 39 -3.97 1.78 12.76
C GLY A 39 -2.75 2.49 13.35
N PRO A 40 -2.51 2.36 14.67
CA PRO A 40 -1.45 3.08 15.37
C PRO A 40 -0.05 2.88 14.77
N THR A 41 0.20 1.74 14.11
CA THR A 41 1.45 1.45 13.39
C THR A 41 1.84 2.55 12.40
N GLN A 42 0.86 3.17 11.73
CA GLN A 42 1.11 4.24 10.76
C GLN A 42 1.65 5.52 11.42
N LEU A 43 1.27 5.79 12.68
CA LEU A 43 1.82 6.90 13.47
C LEU A 43 3.34 6.70 13.66
N PHE A 44 3.74 5.49 14.02
CA PHE A 44 5.15 5.15 14.23
C PHE A 44 5.96 5.24 12.93
N MET A 45 5.41 4.80 11.80
CA MET A 45 6.07 4.89 10.49
C MET A 45 6.34 6.33 10.05
N LEU A 46 5.45 7.26 10.39
CA LEU A 46 5.56 8.69 10.05
C LEU A 46 6.59 9.44 10.90
N GLY A 47 6.64 9.14 12.20
CA GLY A 47 7.55 9.81 13.14
C GLY A 47 8.95 9.21 13.22
N ARG A 48 9.17 7.99 12.71
CA ARG A 48 10.49 7.33 12.77
C ARG A 48 11.51 8.01 11.87
N THR A 49 12.69 8.26 12.42
CA THR A 49 13.87 8.78 11.71
C THR A 49 14.87 7.68 11.33
N GLU A 50 14.94 6.62 12.14
CA GLU A 50 15.88 5.52 11.91
C GLU A 50 15.34 4.53 10.87
N PRO A 51 16.18 4.07 9.92
CA PRO A 51 15.87 2.94 9.07
C PRO A 51 15.57 1.72 9.94
N SER A 52 14.50 1.01 9.62
CA SER A 52 14.20 -0.28 10.24
C SER A 52 13.93 -1.29 9.14
N THR A 53 14.46 -2.49 9.32
CA THR A 53 14.14 -3.64 8.46
C THR A 53 12.76 -4.22 8.74
N ALA A 54 12.06 -3.73 9.77
CA ALA A 54 10.67 -4.08 10.03
C ALA A 54 9.75 -3.37 9.03
N ASP A 55 8.59 -3.97 8.75
CA ASP A 55 7.57 -3.39 7.84
C ASP A 55 6.95 -2.12 8.38
N SER A 56 6.99 -1.96 9.71
CA SER A 56 6.69 -0.71 10.41
C SER A 56 7.85 0.31 10.38
N GLY A 57 8.86 0.10 9.53
CA GLY A 57 9.99 0.99 9.40
C GLY A 57 9.61 2.37 8.85
N ALA A 58 10.56 3.30 8.93
CA ALA A 58 10.36 4.66 8.44
C ALA A 58 9.92 4.66 6.97
N ILE A 59 8.91 5.47 6.66
CA ILE A 59 8.51 5.74 5.27
C ILE A 59 9.42 6.85 4.76
N PRO A 60 10.21 6.67 3.68
CA PRO A 60 11.10 7.72 3.21
C PRO A 60 10.32 8.99 2.80
N ILE A 61 10.95 10.16 2.94
CA ILE A 61 10.36 11.42 2.47
C ILE A 61 10.28 11.34 0.93
N GLY A 62 9.15 11.79 0.38
CA GLY A 62 8.82 11.68 -1.05
C GLY A 62 8.10 10.39 -1.43
N GLU A 63 8.15 9.35 -0.61
CA GLU A 63 7.53 8.05 -0.93
C GLU A 63 6.04 8.01 -0.58
N VAL A 64 5.32 7.09 -1.23
CA VAL A 64 3.91 6.81 -0.95
C VAL A 64 3.78 6.21 0.46
N MET A 65 2.73 6.61 1.17
CA MET A 65 2.44 6.05 2.49
C MET A 65 2.07 4.57 2.36
N ARG A 66 2.63 3.72 3.21
CA ARG A 66 2.32 2.28 3.24
C ARG A 66 1.12 2.00 4.16
N GLY A 67 0.25 1.09 3.73
CA GLY A 67 -0.87 0.60 4.53
C GLY A 67 -1.34 -0.77 4.05
N GLU A 68 -2.33 -1.33 4.73
CA GLU A 68 -3.06 -2.50 4.23
C GLU A 68 -4.33 -2.02 3.52
N ALA A 69 -4.67 -2.66 2.41
CA ALA A 69 -5.84 -2.30 1.64
C ALA A 69 -6.60 -3.52 1.10
N LEU A 70 -7.93 -3.41 1.05
CA LEU A 70 -8.76 -4.24 0.18
C LEU A 70 -8.73 -3.63 -1.22
N SER A 71 -8.35 -4.45 -2.20
CA SER A 71 -8.05 -3.98 -3.55
C SER A 71 -8.59 -4.95 -4.59
N ARG A 72 -8.97 -4.42 -5.76
CA ARG A 72 -9.37 -5.23 -6.92
C ARG A 72 -8.25 -5.30 -7.93
N ILE A 73 -7.84 -6.49 -8.32
CA ILE A 73 -6.85 -6.66 -9.39
C ILE A 73 -7.46 -6.21 -10.72
N VAL A 74 -6.79 -5.28 -11.40
CA VAL A 74 -7.23 -4.74 -12.70
C VAL A 74 -6.39 -5.27 -13.86
N GLU A 75 -5.13 -5.62 -13.61
CA GLU A 75 -4.22 -6.27 -14.57
C GLU A 75 -3.27 -7.21 -13.81
N SER A 76 -2.83 -8.31 -14.43
CA SER A 76 -1.90 -9.23 -13.79
C SER A 76 -0.96 -9.91 -14.78
N ARG A 77 0.31 -10.00 -14.38
CA ARG A 77 1.37 -10.86 -14.94
C ARG A 77 1.87 -11.86 -13.89
N HIS A 78 1.06 -12.12 -12.86
CA HIS A 78 1.37 -13.04 -11.78
C HIS A 78 0.61 -14.37 -12.00
N PRO A 79 1.25 -15.55 -11.80
CA PRO A 79 0.60 -16.85 -12.03
C PRO A 79 -0.60 -17.11 -11.11
N ASP A 80 -0.51 -16.70 -9.85
CA ASP A 80 -1.52 -17.00 -8.82
C ASP A 80 -2.62 -15.94 -8.61
N PHE A 81 -2.48 -14.76 -9.20
CA PHE A 81 -3.39 -13.64 -8.99
C PHE A 81 -3.99 -13.19 -10.31
N ARG A 82 -5.32 -13.05 -10.37
CA ARG A 82 -6.04 -12.81 -11.63
C ARG A 82 -6.84 -11.51 -11.63
N PRO A 83 -6.98 -10.82 -12.78
CA PRO A 83 -7.87 -9.67 -12.88
C PRO A 83 -9.29 -9.99 -12.41
N GLY A 84 -9.89 -9.07 -11.68
CA GLY A 84 -11.23 -9.20 -11.06
C GLY A 84 -11.21 -9.71 -9.62
N GLU A 85 -10.15 -10.39 -9.17
CA GLU A 85 -10.04 -10.87 -7.80
C GLU A 85 -9.94 -9.71 -6.79
N LEU A 86 -10.56 -9.90 -5.63
CA LEU A 86 -10.37 -9.04 -4.47
C LEU A 86 -9.25 -9.61 -3.60
N VAL A 87 -8.30 -8.76 -3.24
CA VAL A 87 -7.14 -9.12 -2.41
C VAL A 87 -6.98 -8.14 -1.27
N ILE A 88 -6.50 -8.66 -0.13
CA ILE A 88 -6.08 -7.87 1.02
C ILE A 88 -4.56 -8.05 1.15
N GLY A 89 -3.84 -6.94 1.27
CA GLY A 89 -2.40 -6.97 1.44
C GLY A 89 -1.80 -5.58 1.63
N GLN A 90 -0.47 -5.53 1.71
CA GLN A 90 0.28 -4.29 1.84
C GLN A 90 0.28 -3.51 0.51
N MET A 91 -0.28 -2.29 0.55
CA MET A 91 -0.43 -1.37 -0.59
C MET A 91 0.03 0.05 -0.22
N GLY A 92 0.06 0.95 -1.20
CA GLY A 92 0.27 2.37 -1.00
C GLY A 92 -1.04 3.13 -0.77
N TRP A 93 -1.01 4.27 -0.09
CA TRP A 93 -2.12 5.24 -0.11
C TRP A 93 -2.13 5.97 -1.46
N GLU A 94 -2.67 5.28 -2.44
CA GLU A 94 -2.75 5.67 -3.84
C GLU A 94 -3.95 4.95 -4.48
N ASP A 95 -4.39 5.40 -5.64
CA ASP A 95 -5.52 4.76 -6.33
C ASP A 95 -5.18 3.36 -6.86
N TYR A 96 -3.92 3.15 -7.26
CA TYR A 96 -3.45 1.90 -7.85
C TYR A 96 -2.06 1.51 -7.33
N SER A 97 -1.93 0.27 -6.86
CA SER A 97 -0.68 -0.28 -6.38
C SER A 97 -0.22 -1.45 -7.24
N VAL A 98 1.09 -1.53 -7.48
CA VAL A 98 1.74 -2.72 -8.03
C VAL A 98 2.23 -3.59 -6.87
N SER A 99 1.94 -4.89 -6.93
CA SER A 99 2.39 -5.85 -5.94
C SER A 99 2.73 -7.18 -6.59
N ASN A 100 3.68 -7.90 -5.99
CA ASN A 100 3.97 -9.30 -6.31
C ASN A 100 3.29 -10.27 -5.31
N GLY A 101 2.44 -9.75 -4.42
CA GLY A 101 1.77 -10.51 -3.37
C GLY A 101 2.67 -10.95 -2.21
N ALA A 102 3.96 -10.65 -2.25
CA ALA A 102 4.89 -10.91 -1.17
C ALA A 102 5.03 -9.69 -0.25
N GLY A 103 5.64 -9.92 0.91
CA GLY A 103 5.80 -8.95 1.98
C GLY A 103 5.69 -9.66 3.33
N PHE A 104 5.80 -8.90 4.42
CA PHE A 104 5.62 -9.47 5.76
C PHE A 104 4.20 -9.95 6.04
N ALA A 105 3.22 -9.26 5.46
CA ALA A 105 1.86 -9.75 5.32
C ALA A 105 1.62 -10.06 3.84
N PRO A 106 1.86 -11.31 3.39
CA PRO A 106 1.59 -11.73 2.02
C PRO A 106 0.13 -11.46 1.67
N ALA A 107 -0.10 -11.03 0.43
CA ALA A 107 -1.45 -10.79 -0.04
C ALA A 107 -2.25 -12.09 -0.07
N TYR A 108 -3.51 -12.01 0.34
CA TYR A 108 -4.44 -13.13 0.27
C TYR A 108 -5.75 -12.67 -0.37
N ARG A 109 -6.48 -13.61 -0.99
CA ARG A 109 -7.78 -13.33 -1.57
C ARG A 109 -8.77 -13.01 -0.46
N ALA A 110 -9.56 -11.96 -0.65
CA ALA A 110 -10.63 -11.64 0.27
C ALA A 110 -11.63 -12.82 0.32
N PRO A 111 -12.18 -13.15 1.50
CA PRO A 111 -13.22 -14.17 1.62
C PRO A 111 -14.41 -13.90 0.70
N ASP A 112 -15.12 -14.97 0.32
CA ASP A 112 -16.35 -14.84 -0.46
C ASP A 112 -17.38 -13.98 0.27
N GLY A 113 -18.11 -13.15 -0.49
CA GLY A 113 -19.15 -12.28 0.05
C GLY A 113 -18.67 -10.95 0.64
N VAL A 114 -17.37 -10.67 0.63
CA VAL A 114 -16.84 -9.32 0.92
C VAL A 114 -17.31 -8.35 -0.18
N PRO A 115 -18.14 -7.34 0.13
CA PRO A 115 -18.54 -6.35 -0.86
C PRO A 115 -17.35 -5.46 -1.21
N PRO A 116 -17.27 -4.97 -2.46
CA PRO A 116 -16.31 -3.94 -2.82
C PRO A 116 -16.65 -2.59 -2.20
#